data_AF-A0A1E3R8T1-F1
#
_entry.id   AF-A0A1E3R8T1-F1
#
_cell.length_a   1.000
_cell.length_b   1.000
_cell.length_c   1.000
_cell.angle_alpha   90.00
_cell.angle_beta   90.00
_cell.angle_gamma   90.00
#
_symmetry.space_group_name_H-M   'P 1'
#
loop_
_entity.id
_entity.type
_entity.pdbx_description
1 polymer ?
#
loop_
_entity_poly.entity_id
_entity_poly.type
_entity_poly.pdbx_seq_one_letter_code
_entity_poly.pdbx_strand_id
1 'polypeptide(L)' 'MNSLVPPTVRQARWLILGGIFAIVLGVVRGYTFFAHGGLIFLMLGVVFLGIGVASVVASVQRLRLGDPPRGDTARR' A
#
# COMPACT_ATOMS: atom_id res chain seq x y z
N MET A 1 -24.68 -6.63 7.11
CA MET A 1 -24.02 -6.59 5.79
C MET A 1 -22.80 -7.52 5.83
N ASN A 2 -22.99 -8.81 5.56
CA ASN A 2 -21.90 -9.78 5.54
C ASN A 2 -21.06 -9.52 4.29
N SER A 3 -19.90 -8.86 4.43
CA SER A 3 -19.00 -8.71 3.29
C SER A 3 -18.54 -10.11 2.87
N LEU A 4 -18.97 -10.55 1.68
CA LEU A 4 -18.49 -11.79 1.05
C LEU A 4 -16.96 -11.84 0.92
N VAL A 5 -16.31 -10.68 1.05
CA VAL A 5 -14.87 -10.52 0.95
C VAL A 5 -14.21 -10.69 2.33
N PRO A 6 -13.23 -11.60 2.47
CA PRO A 6 -12.47 -11.77 3.71
C PRO A 6 -11.78 -10.46 4.15
N PRO A 7 -11.65 -10.20 5.46
CA PRO A 7 -11.11 -8.94 5.97
C PRO A 7 -9.65 -8.71 5.54
N THR A 8 -8.83 -9.75 5.41
CA THR A 8 -7.47 -9.65 4.81
C THR A 8 -7.50 -9.06 3.40
N VAL A 9 -8.41 -9.53 2.54
CA VAL A 9 -8.53 -9.07 1.15
C VAL A 9 -8.95 -7.61 1.10
N ARG A 10 -9.88 -7.18 1.97
CA ARG A 10 -10.26 -5.77 2.08
C ARG A 10 -9.07 -4.91 2.51
N GLN A 11 -8.28 -5.36 3.47
CA GLN A 11 -7.13 -4.60 3.97
C GLN A 11 -5.98 -4.56 2.94
N ALA A 12 -5.73 -5.67 2.24
CA ALA A 12 -4.80 -5.75 1.12
C ALA A 12 -5.19 -4.78 -0.01
N ARG A 13 -6.49 -4.66 -0.32
CA ARG A 13 -6.99 -3.71 -1.31
C ARG A 13 -6.66 -2.26 -0.95
N TRP A 14 -6.82 -1.88 0.33
CA TRP A 14 -6.46 -0.54 0.80
C TRP A 14 -4.96 -0.27 0.76
N LEU A 15 -4.14 -1.27 1.10
CA LEU A 15 -2.67 -1.17 0.97
C LEU A 15 -2.24 -0.99 -0.48
N ILE A 16 -2.86 -1.72 -1.40
CA ILE A 16 -2.60 -1.57 -2.84
C ILE A 16 -2.98 -0.16 -3.29
N LEU A 17 -4.16 0.34 -2.91
CA LEU A 17 -4.61 1.70 -3.26
C LEU A 17 -3.63 2.76 -2.74
N GLY A 18 -3.23 2.66 -1.47
CA GLY A 18 -2.27 3.59 -0.86
C GLY A 18 -0.89 3.52 -1.51
N GLY A 19 -0.44 2.32 -1.88
CA GLY A 19 0.81 2.11 -2.60
C GLY A 19 0.80 2.72 -4.00
N ILE A 20 -0.28 2.52 -4.75
CA ILE A 20 -0.45 3.14 -6.08
C ILE A 20 -0.42 4.66 -5.96
N PHE A 21 -1.16 5.24 -5.01
CA PHE A 21 -1.18 6.68 -4.80
C PHE A 21 0.21 7.23 -4.47
N ALA A 22 0.97 6.55 -3.60
CA ALA A 22 2.33 6.92 -3.27
C ALA A 22 3.25 6.85 -4.51
N ILE A 23 3.15 5.80 -5.33
CA ILE A 23 3.93 5.69 -6.59
C ILE A 23 3.61 6.86 -7.53
N VAL A 24 2.33 7.18 -7.73
CA VAL A 24 1.92 8.30 -8.59
C VAL A 24 2.50 9.61 -8.08
N LEU A 25 2.42 9.88 -6.78
CA LEU A 25 3.03 11.06 -6.18
C LEU A 25 4.55 11.08 -6.37
N GLY A 26 5.21 9.94 -6.19
CA GLY A 26 6.65 9.80 -6.40
C GLY A 26 7.07 10.11 -7.84
N VAL A 27 6.34 9.60 -8.83
CA VAL A 27 6.56 9.85 -10.25
C VAL A 27 6.32 11.31 -10.60
N VAL A 28 5.22 11.91 -10.15
CA VAL A 28 4.94 13.34 -10.35
C VAL A 28 6.07 14.19 -9.77
N ARG A 29 6.54 13.86 -8.55
CA ARG A 29 7.64 14.59 -7.92
C ARG A 29 8.96 14.43 -8.67
N GLY A 30 9.26 13.21 -9.14
CA GLY A 30 10.41 12.96 -10.01
C GLY A 30 10.35 13.79 -11.29
N TYR A 31 9.20 13.86 -11.95
CA TYR A 31 9.01 14.72 -13.13
C TYR A 31 9.23 16.20 -12.79
N THR A 32 8.68 16.69 -11.68
CA THR A 32 8.90 18.09 -11.26
C THR A 32 10.36 18.41 -10.97
N PHE A 33 11.13 17.45 -10.44
CA PHE A 33 12.58 17.58 -10.27
C PHE A 33 13.30 17.75 -11.61
N PHE A 34 13.00 16.91 -12.60
CA PHE A 34 13.63 17.03 -13.92
C PHE A 34 13.24 18.33 -14.63
N ALA A 35 12.00 18.82 -14.43
CA ALA A 35 11.49 20.00 -15.09
C ALA A 35 11.96 21.34 -14.47
N HIS A 36 12.06 21.42 -13.14
CA HIS A 36 12.33 22.69 -12.43
C HIS A 36 13.64 22.68 -11.64
N GLY A 37 14.27 21.52 -11.45
CA GLY A 37 15.35 21.35 -10.48
C GLY A 37 14.85 21.43 -9.03
N GLY A 38 15.59 20.81 -8.10
CA GLY A 38 15.32 20.94 -6.66
C GLY A 38 15.42 19.62 -5.90
N LEU A 39 16.47 19.50 -5.07
CA LEU A 39 16.79 18.30 -4.30
C LEU A 39 15.59 17.78 -3.46
N ILE A 40 14.76 18.68 -2.96
CA ILE A 40 13.56 18.35 -2.16
C ILE A 40 12.57 17.51 -2.98
N PHE A 41 12.35 17.83 -4.26
CA PHE A 41 11.45 17.07 -5.13
C PHE A 41 11.99 15.67 -5.42
N LEU A 42 13.30 15.54 -5.57
CA LEU A 42 13.97 14.25 -5.73
C LEU A 42 13.83 13.40 -4.46
N MET A 43 14.14 13.96 -3.28
CA MET A 43 14.01 13.25 -2.00
C MET A 43 12.57 12.80 -1.75
N LEU A 44 11.58 13.70 -1.93
CA LEU A 44 10.16 13.36 -1.81
C LEU A 44 9.77 12.26 -2.80
N GLY A 45 10.25 12.35 -4.05
CA GLY A 45 10.03 11.33 -5.07
C GLY A 45 10.50 9.95 -4.64
N VAL A 46 11.73 9.85 -4.14
CA VAL A 46 12.32 8.61 -3.63
C VAL A 46 11.56 8.08 -2.41
N VAL A 47 11.19 8.95 -1.46
CA VAL A 47 10.41 8.57 -0.26
C VAL A 47 9.06 7.99 -0.66
N PHE A 48 8.32 8.67 -1.54
CA PHE A 48 7.01 8.21 -1.99
C PHE A 48 7.08 6.90 -2.80
N LEU A 49 8.09 6.75 -3.66
CA LEU A 49 8.37 5.47 -4.33
C LEU A 49 8.68 4.35 -3.33
N GLY A 50 9.51 4.62 -2.32
CA GLY A 50 9.84 3.67 -1.26
C GLY A 50 8.62 3.22 -0.47
N ILE A 51 7.74 4.15 -0.09
CA ILE A 51 6.45 3.85 0.56
C ILE A 51 5.58 2.99 -0.35
N GLY A 52 5.53 3.30 -1.66
CA GLY A 52 4.83 2.52 -2.66
C GLY A 52 5.26 1.06 -2.69
N VAL A 53 6.58 0.83 -2.79
CA VAL A 53 7.17 -0.52 -2.78
C VAL A 53 6.87 -1.24 -1.46
N ALA A 54 7.08 -0.58 -0.32
CA ALA A 54 6.79 -1.15 0.99
C ALA A 54 5.31 -1.56 1.14
N SER A 55 4.39 -0.76 0.62
CA SER A 55 2.96 -1.06 0.64
C SER A 55 2.60 -2.28 -0.20
N VAL A 56 3.23 -2.44 -1.38
CA VAL A 56 3.06 -3.62 -2.22
C VAL A 56 3.58 -4.87 -1.49
N VAL A 57 4.77 -4.80 -0.90
CA VAL A 57 5.36 -5.92 -0.13
C VAL A 57 4.46 -6.30 1.04
N ALA A 58 3.98 -5.32 1.81
CA ALA A 58 3.08 -5.56 2.94
C ALA A 58 1.75 -6.20 2.50
N SER A 59 1.22 -5.79 1.34
CA SER A 59 0.02 -6.39 0.76
C SER A 59 0.25 -7.85 0.37
N VAL A 60 1.37 -8.16 -0.30
CA VAL A 60 1.75 -9.53 -0.66
C VAL A 60 1.96 -10.40 0.56
N GLN A 61 2.64 -9.90 1.60
CA GLN A 61 2.84 -10.63 2.86
C GLN A 61 1.51 -10.97 3.53
N ARG A 62 0.54 -10.05 3.53
CA ARG A 62 -0.79 -10.32 4.09
C ARG A 62 -1.60 -11.32 3.28
N LEU A 63 -1.55 -11.24 1.95
CA LEU A 63 -2.19 -12.22 1.09
C LEU A 63 -1.58 -13.62 1.28
N ARG A 64 -0.25 -13.69 1.54
CA ARG A 64 0.45 -14.94 1.84
C ARG A 64 0.18 -15.50 3.23
N LEU A 65 0.03 -14.66 4.26
CA LEU A 65 -0.26 -15.11 5.62
C LEU A 65 -1.68 -15.68 5.79
N GLY A 66 -2.61 -15.32 4.90
CA GLY A 66 -4.00 -15.73 5.00
C GLY A 66 -4.72 -15.14 6.22
N ASP A 67 -6.06 -15.30 6.28
CA ASP A 67 -6.81 -14.95 7.49
C ASP A 67 -6.54 -16.01 8.58
N PRO A 68 -6.30 -15.63 9.84
CA PRO A 68 -6.34 -16.60 10.93
C PRO A 68 -7.71 -17.30 10.92
N PRO A 69 -7.77 -18.62 11.18
CA PRO A 69 -9.04 -19.33 11.22
C PRO A 69 -9.95 -18.60 12.20
N ARG A 70 -11.14 -18.21 11.72
CA ARG A 70 -12.17 -17.55 12.54
C ARG A 70 -12.42 -18.46 13.75
N GLY A 71 -11.85 -18.08 14.89
CA GLY A 71 -11.96 -18.81 16.12
C GLY A 71 -13.43 -18.97 16.51
N ASP A 72 -13.78 -20.21 16.78
CA ASP A 72 -15.00 -20.75 17.37
C ASP A 72 -15.28 -20.21 18.79
N THR A 73 -15.05 -18.92 19.06
CA THR A 73 -15.19 -18.30 20.39
C THR A 73 -16.55 -17.61 20.60
N ALA A 74 -17.60 -18.04 19.90
CA ALA A 74 -18.98 -17.59 20.15
C ALA A 74 -19.91 -18.73 20.61
N ARG A 75 -19.35 -19.85 21.07
CA ARG A 75 -20.13 -20.98 21.60
C ARG A 75 -19.45 -21.61 22.82
N ARG A 76 -19.39 -20.87 23.91
CA ARG A 76 -19.38 -21.43 25.28
C ARG A 76 -19.74 -20.35 26.28
#